data_AF-A0A478FPP7-F1
#
_entry.id   AF-A0A478FPP7-F1
#
_cell.length_a   1.000
_cell.length_b   1.000
_cell.length_c   1.000
_cell.angle_alpha   90.00
_cell.angle_beta   90.00
_cell.angle_gamma   90.00
#
_symmetry.space_group_name_H-M   'P 1'
#
loop_
_entity.id
_entity.type
_entity.pdbx_description
1 polymer ?
#
loop_
_entity_poly.entity_id
_entity_poly.type
_entity_poly.pdbx_seq_one_letter_code
_entity_poly.pdbx_strand_id
1 'polypeptide(L)'
;MELNSFSTNFAALFIGTVSTTYAFTDSTDGYAIRVWDQFGSNLRKIDDLNNKEEWDWWTERWVYLVLSHKSSAEKQLTSDYWKNTVIEIGANKPNELFLNKAIPKVEEAQKYSKDNDIKKKELALNNKKELFDKVKKLQDECRWAYGRYVNKDISHEKSWFHAISKRTNVKVGEELAKSYEYWKDVYRACSILGLNNNLPLGWLSKETIHIYESKNLYKSTK
;
A
#
# COMPACT_ATOMS: atom_id res chain seq x y z
N MET A 1 5.61 -27.38 -33.98
CA MET A 1 4.41 -27.05 -33.20
C MET A 1 4.23 -28.18 -32.22
N GLU A 2 4.80 -28.04 -31.03
CA GLU A 2 4.78 -29.10 -30.01
C GLU A 2 4.21 -28.55 -28.70
N LEU A 3 3.19 -29.26 -28.22
CA LEU A 3 2.33 -29.03 -27.08
C LEU A 3 3.02 -29.13 -25.71
N ASN A 4 4.33 -28.88 -25.62
CA ASN A 4 5.07 -28.92 -24.36
C ASN A 4 5.05 -27.58 -23.60
N SER A 5 4.48 -26.52 -24.18
CA SER A 5 4.31 -25.21 -23.52
C SER A 5 3.02 -25.10 -22.69
N PHE A 6 2.24 -26.17 -22.58
CA PHE A 6 0.93 -26.11 -21.91
C PHE A 6 0.98 -26.51 -20.42
N SER A 7 2.00 -27.25 -19.98
CA SER A 7 2.08 -27.75 -18.59
C SER A 7 2.65 -26.73 -17.58
N THR A 8 3.40 -25.72 -18.03
CA THR A 8 3.97 -24.68 -17.14
C THR A 8 3.07 -23.46 -16.95
N ASN A 9 2.01 -23.32 -17.76
CA ASN A 9 0.90 -22.41 -17.50
C ASN A 9 -0.04 -22.93 -16.38
N PHE A 10 0.26 -24.09 -15.80
CA PHE A 10 -0.63 -24.86 -14.94
C PHE A 10 -0.29 -24.82 -13.44
N ALA A 11 0.67 -23.96 -13.04
CA ALA A 11 0.62 -23.35 -11.70
C ALA A 11 -0.65 -22.45 -11.52
N ALA A 12 -1.56 -22.49 -12.51
CA ALA A 12 -2.96 -22.15 -12.42
C ALA A 12 -3.83 -23.07 -11.54
N LEU A 13 -3.37 -24.23 -11.02
CA LEU A 13 -4.32 -25.20 -10.40
C LEU A 13 -4.50 -25.25 -8.87
N PHE A 14 -3.87 -24.36 -8.09
CA PHE A 14 -4.36 -24.05 -6.74
C PHE A 14 -4.98 -22.64 -6.64
N ILE A 15 -5.12 -21.95 -7.78
CA ILE A 15 -5.78 -20.64 -7.96
C ILE A 15 -7.19 -20.86 -8.56
N GLY A 16 -7.83 -21.98 -8.20
CA GLY A 16 -9.01 -22.55 -8.86
C GLY A 16 -10.34 -21.82 -8.70
N THR A 17 -10.38 -20.58 -8.20
CA THR A 17 -11.61 -19.77 -8.11
C THR A 17 -11.45 -18.32 -8.56
N VAL A 18 -10.27 -17.88 -9.00
CA VAL A 18 -10.02 -16.47 -9.39
C VAL A 18 -9.80 -16.30 -10.90
N SER A 19 -9.76 -17.40 -11.65
CA SER A 19 -9.66 -17.45 -13.10
C SER A 19 -10.93 -16.91 -13.77
N THR A 20 -11.06 -15.59 -13.89
CA THR A 20 -11.68 -14.84 -15.01
C THR A 20 -11.99 -13.41 -14.58
N THR A 21 -10.99 -12.60 -14.22
CA THR A 21 -11.23 -11.15 -14.21
C THR A 21 -10.01 -10.40 -14.75
N TYR A 22 -10.03 -10.16 -16.07
CA TYR A 22 -9.40 -9.04 -16.75
C TYR A 22 -7.86 -8.97 -16.77
N ALA A 23 -7.26 -9.89 -17.56
CA ALA A 23 -6.11 -9.52 -18.38
C ALA A 23 -6.55 -8.56 -19.50
N PHE A 24 -6.97 -7.34 -19.15
CA PHE A 24 -6.91 -6.21 -20.09
C PHE A 24 -5.56 -5.56 -19.85
N THR A 25 -4.54 -6.15 -20.47
CA THR A 25 -3.19 -5.63 -20.49
C THR A 25 -3.20 -4.30 -21.24
N ASP A 26 -2.72 -3.25 -20.57
CA ASP A 26 -2.40 -1.99 -21.21
C ASP A 26 -1.43 -2.29 -22.35
N SER A 27 -1.87 -2.03 -23.58
CA SER A 27 -1.31 -2.57 -24.85
C SER A 27 0.11 -2.10 -25.19
N THR A 28 0.80 -1.42 -24.26
CA THR A 28 2.12 -0.84 -24.48
C THR A 28 3.28 -1.64 -23.88
N ASP A 29 3.06 -2.49 -22.86
CA ASP A 29 4.16 -3.12 -22.06
C ASP A 29 4.13 -4.68 -22.00
N GLY A 30 3.30 -5.33 -22.83
CA GLY A 30 3.16 -6.79 -22.93
C GLY A 30 2.36 -7.45 -21.79
N TYR A 31 2.68 -8.71 -21.43
CA TYR A 31 2.06 -9.51 -20.35
C TYR A 31 2.34 -8.99 -18.93
N ALA A 32 2.45 -7.67 -18.74
CA ALA A 32 2.77 -7.06 -17.45
C ALA A 32 1.54 -7.07 -16.52
N ILE A 33 1.72 -7.55 -15.29
CA ILE A 33 0.67 -7.60 -14.26
C ILE A 33 0.98 -6.54 -13.22
N ARG A 34 0.02 -5.65 -12.94
CA ARG A 34 0.18 -4.63 -11.89
C ARG A 34 -0.26 -5.17 -10.53
N VAL A 35 0.17 -4.50 -9.46
CA VAL A 35 -0.27 -4.78 -8.09
C VAL A 35 -1.80 -4.79 -7.99
N TRP A 36 -2.49 -3.82 -8.61
CA TRP A 36 -3.95 -3.79 -8.63
C TRP A 36 -4.57 -5.00 -9.33
N ASP A 37 -4.00 -5.41 -10.48
CA ASP A 37 -4.58 -6.49 -11.27
C ASP A 37 -4.53 -7.83 -10.52
N GLN A 38 -3.49 -8.05 -9.71
CA GLN A 38 -3.34 -9.28 -8.91
C GLN A 38 -4.00 -9.21 -7.52
N PHE A 39 -3.93 -8.05 -6.85
CA PHE A 39 -4.31 -7.92 -5.43
C PHE A 39 -5.50 -7.00 -5.18
N GLY A 40 -6.15 -6.49 -6.23
CA GLY A 40 -7.23 -5.50 -6.16
C GLY A 40 -8.40 -5.90 -5.27
N SER A 41 -8.68 -7.21 -5.10
CA SER A 41 -9.71 -7.72 -4.19
C SER A 41 -9.42 -7.43 -2.71
N ASN A 42 -8.16 -7.23 -2.33
CA ASN A 42 -7.74 -6.91 -0.96
C ASN A 42 -7.54 -5.41 -0.73
N LEU A 43 -7.54 -4.63 -1.82
CA LEU A 43 -7.15 -3.22 -1.84
C LEU A 43 -8.39 -2.32 -1.98
N ARG A 44 -8.35 -1.14 -1.38
CA ARG A 44 -9.42 -0.16 -1.52
C ARG A 44 -9.38 0.41 -2.94
N LYS A 45 -10.51 0.35 -3.64
CA LYS A 45 -10.71 1.05 -4.91
C LYS A 45 -10.54 2.56 -4.72
N ILE A 46 -9.93 3.20 -5.71
CA ILE A 46 -9.66 4.64 -5.67
C ILE A 46 -10.69 5.35 -6.53
N ASP A 47 -11.60 6.06 -5.87
CA ASP A 47 -12.66 6.85 -6.49
C ASP A 47 -12.56 8.34 -6.07
N ASP A 48 -13.50 9.17 -6.55
CA ASP A 48 -13.49 10.61 -6.32
C ASP A 48 -13.76 10.96 -4.85
N LEU A 49 -12.82 11.68 -4.22
CA LEU A 49 -12.93 12.20 -2.86
C LEU A 49 -14.05 13.24 -2.69
N ASN A 50 -14.69 13.71 -3.77
CA ASN A 50 -15.92 14.50 -3.70
C ASN A 50 -17.12 13.68 -3.25
N ASN A 51 -17.13 12.36 -3.48
CA ASN A 51 -18.11 11.46 -2.92
C ASN A 51 -17.93 11.37 -1.40
N LYS A 52 -19.03 11.49 -0.65
CA LYS A 52 -19.03 11.40 0.81
C LYS A 52 -18.51 10.04 1.30
N GLU A 53 -18.92 8.93 0.71
CA GLU A 53 -18.51 7.60 1.16
C GLU A 53 -17.00 7.38 0.98
N GLU A 54 -16.45 7.87 -0.14
CA GLU A 54 -15.01 7.83 -0.39
C GLU A 54 -14.24 8.76 0.55
N TRP A 55 -14.74 9.98 0.73
CA TRP A 55 -14.17 10.94 1.67
C TRP A 55 -14.09 10.35 3.07
N ASP A 56 -15.20 9.80 3.55
CA ASP A 56 -15.32 9.27 4.90
C ASP A 56 -14.34 8.11 5.09
N TRP A 57 -14.31 7.14 4.16
CA TRP A 57 -13.41 5.99 4.25
C TRP A 57 -11.93 6.41 4.26
N TRP A 58 -11.50 7.26 3.33
CA TRP A 58 -10.10 7.68 3.22
C TRP A 58 -9.67 8.57 4.38
N THR A 59 -10.57 9.39 4.90
CA THR A 59 -10.32 10.22 6.08
C THR A 59 -10.17 9.38 7.33
N GLU A 60 -11.06 8.39 7.52
CA GLU A 60 -10.94 7.44 8.62
C GLU A 60 -9.64 6.65 8.57
N ARG A 61 -9.27 6.18 7.38
CA ARG A 61 -8.00 5.50 7.16
C ARG A 61 -6.82 6.42 7.48
N TRP A 62 -6.87 7.67 7.05
CA TRP A 62 -5.83 8.65 7.35
C TRP A 62 -5.67 8.88 8.86
N VAL A 63 -6.77 9.08 9.59
CA VAL A 63 -6.75 9.23 11.06
C VAL A 63 -6.12 8.01 11.73
N TYR A 64 -6.56 6.82 11.32
CA TYR A 64 -5.99 5.57 11.82
C TYR A 64 -4.47 5.50 11.60
N LEU A 65 -3.98 5.90 10.42
CA LEU A 65 -2.55 5.90 10.12
C LEU A 65 -1.78 6.93 10.93
N VAL A 66 -2.31 8.14 11.13
CA VAL A 66 -1.67 9.18 11.96
C VAL A 66 -1.49 8.69 13.40
N LEU A 67 -2.51 8.03 13.96
CA LEU A 67 -2.49 7.52 15.34
C LEU A 67 -1.81 6.15 15.47
N SER A 68 -1.42 5.53 14.35
CA SER A 68 -0.96 4.14 14.33
C SER A 68 0.24 3.87 15.23
N HIS A 69 1.15 4.83 15.42
CA HIS A 69 2.35 4.66 16.25
C HIS A 69 2.10 4.39 17.74
N LYS A 70 0.86 4.56 18.23
CA LYS A 70 0.43 4.16 19.59
C LYS A 70 -0.45 2.92 19.62
N SER A 71 -0.72 2.32 18.46
CA SER A 71 -1.47 1.08 18.34
C SER A 71 -0.55 -0.15 18.43
N SER A 72 -1.12 -1.35 18.34
CA SER A 72 -0.37 -2.60 18.34
C SER A 72 0.61 -2.70 17.16
N ALA A 73 1.69 -3.48 17.30
CA ALA A 73 2.78 -3.52 16.32
C ALA A 73 2.29 -3.89 14.89
N GLU A 74 1.27 -4.72 14.77
CA GLU A 74 0.67 -5.11 13.51
C GLU A 74 -0.03 -3.95 12.77
N LYS A 75 -0.35 -2.88 13.48
CA LYS A 75 -1.00 -1.67 12.99
C LYS A 75 -0.04 -0.50 12.77
N GLN A 76 1.18 -0.56 13.31
CA GLN A 76 2.17 0.51 13.20
C GLN A 76 2.91 0.53 11.86
N LEU A 77 2.90 1.67 11.15
CA LEU A 77 3.77 1.86 9.97
C LEU A 77 5.24 1.58 10.32
N THR A 78 5.98 0.98 9.41
CA THR A 78 7.39 0.59 9.63
C THR A 78 8.36 1.46 8.85
N SER A 79 8.04 1.82 7.61
CA SER A 79 8.84 2.61 6.69
C SER A 79 8.94 4.07 7.10
N ASP A 80 10.16 4.60 7.13
CA ASP A 80 10.41 6.02 7.35
C ASP A 80 9.78 6.92 6.27
N TYR A 81 9.68 6.44 5.03
CA TYR A 81 9.02 7.19 3.95
C TYR A 81 7.55 7.44 4.29
N TRP A 82 6.82 6.41 4.68
CA TRP A 82 5.40 6.54 5.04
C TRP A 82 5.21 7.39 6.29
N LYS A 83 6.02 7.14 7.34
CA LYS A 83 5.97 7.90 8.59
C LYS A 83 6.25 9.38 8.39
N ASN A 84 7.26 9.74 7.60
CA ASN A 84 7.74 11.13 7.51
C ASN A 84 7.22 11.89 6.31
N THR A 85 6.90 11.20 5.21
CA THR A 85 6.55 11.85 3.94
C THR A 85 5.07 11.71 3.64
N VAL A 86 4.45 10.53 3.79
CA VAL A 86 3.06 10.32 3.37
C VAL A 86 2.07 10.75 4.46
N ILE A 87 2.29 10.27 5.69
CA ILE A 87 1.35 10.46 6.81
C ILE A 87 1.84 11.50 7.82
N GLU A 88 3.15 11.72 7.94
CA GLU A 88 3.75 12.66 8.91
C GLU A 88 3.32 12.33 10.35
N ILE A 89 3.71 11.14 10.82
CA ILE A 89 3.32 10.57 12.12
C ILE A 89 4.21 11.08 13.25
N GLY A 90 3.58 11.36 14.40
CA GLY A 90 4.23 11.60 15.68
C GLY A 90 3.56 12.71 16.46
N ALA A 91 3.65 12.64 17.80
CA ALA A 91 2.96 13.55 18.71
C ALA A 91 3.19 15.05 18.43
N ASN A 92 4.35 15.41 17.88
CA ASN A 92 4.74 16.78 17.55
C ASN A 92 4.58 17.13 16.05
N LYS A 93 4.04 16.22 15.24
CA LYS A 93 3.81 16.44 13.81
C LYS A 93 2.48 17.16 13.57
N PRO A 94 2.38 17.97 12.50
CA PRO A 94 1.19 18.80 12.23
C PRO A 94 -0.12 18.01 12.19
N ASN A 95 -0.10 16.79 11.65
CA ASN A 95 -1.29 15.97 11.47
C ASN A 95 -1.87 15.47 12.78
N GLU A 96 -1.02 15.07 13.73
CA GLU A 96 -1.47 14.64 15.04
C GLU A 96 -1.84 15.82 15.94
N LEU A 97 -1.09 16.92 15.86
CA LEU A 97 -1.44 18.19 16.53
C LEU A 97 -2.82 18.68 16.07
N PHE A 98 -3.13 18.57 14.77
CA PHE A 98 -4.46 18.86 14.26
C PHE A 98 -5.54 17.98 14.92
N LEU A 99 -5.35 16.66 14.96
CA LEU A 99 -6.33 15.75 15.55
C LEU A 99 -6.52 16.02 17.06
N ASN A 100 -5.45 16.36 17.76
CA ASN A 100 -5.51 16.68 19.19
C ASN A 100 -6.32 17.95 19.51
N LYS A 101 -6.64 18.81 18.52
CA LYS A 101 -7.59 19.93 18.71
C LYS A 101 -8.99 19.46 19.13
N ALA A 102 -9.37 18.21 18.82
CA ALA A 102 -10.63 17.62 19.24
C ALA A 102 -10.71 17.37 20.76
N ILE A 103 -9.57 17.34 21.45
CA ILE A 103 -9.44 16.95 22.86
C ILE A 103 -8.53 17.92 23.65
N PRO A 104 -8.85 19.23 23.71
CA PRO A 104 -7.90 20.27 24.11
C PRO A 104 -7.44 20.26 25.58
N LYS A 105 -7.92 19.33 26.43
CA LYS A 105 -7.66 19.29 27.87
C LYS A 105 -7.65 17.87 28.43
N VAL A 106 -6.94 16.96 27.75
CA VAL A 106 -6.88 15.55 28.13
C VAL A 106 -5.44 15.17 28.49
N GLU A 107 -5.28 14.40 29.57
CA GLU A 107 -3.98 13.87 29.98
C GLU A 107 -3.35 12.98 28.91
N GLU A 108 -2.02 12.91 28.86
CA GLU A 108 -1.29 12.16 27.82
C GLU A 108 -1.74 10.70 27.70
N ALA A 109 -1.97 10.04 28.84
CA ALA A 109 -2.41 8.64 28.89
C ALA A 109 -3.79 8.41 28.25
N GLN A 110 -4.64 9.44 28.24
CA GLN A 110 -6.00 9.34 27.70
C GLN A 110 -6.08 9.75 26.23
N LYS A 111 -5.05 10.39 25.64
CA LYS A 111 -5.09 10.90 24.26
C LYS A 111 -5.38 9.85 23.18
N TYR A 112 -5.13 8.57 23.47
CA TYR A 112 -5.27 7.44 22.53
C TYR A 112 -6.32 6.43 23.01
N SER A 113 -7.29 6.88 23.82
CA SER A 113 -8.46 6.08 24.15
C SER A 113 -9.40 5.98 22.95
N LYS A 114 -10.17 4.89 22.89
CA LYS A 114 -11.16 4.65 21.83
C LYS A 114 -12.14 5.83 21.67
N ASP A 115 -12.60 6.42 22.78
CA ASP A 115 -13.52 7.55 22.75
C ASP A 115 -12.89 8.82 22.18
N ASN A 116 -11.60 9.05 22.46
CA ASN A 116 -10.88 10.20 21.93
C ASN A 116 -10.53 10.00 20.45
N ASP A 117 -10.27 8.76 20.02
CA ASP A 117 -10.09 8.44 18.60
C ASP A 117 -11.38 8.70 17.79
N ILE A 118 -12.55 8.44 18.36
CA ILE A 118 -13.85 8.79 17.75
C ILE A 118 -13.97 10.30 17.55
N LYS A 119 -13.66 11.11 18.59
CA LYS A 119 -13.69 12.57 18.48
C LYS A 119 -12.69 13.11 17.44
N LYS A 120 -11.50 12.52 17.36
CA LYS A 120 -10.48 12.84 16.36
C LYS A 120 -10.97 12.54 14.94
N LYS A 121 -11.63 11.39 14.76
CA LYS A 121 -12.29 11.00 13.49
C LYS A 121 -13.39 11.98 13.11
N GLU A 122 -14.29 12.32 14.02
CA GLU A 122 -15.37 13.29 13.78
C GLU A 122 -14.83 14.68 13.39
N LEU A 123 -13.78 15.15 14.08
CA LEU A 123 -13.10 16.39 13.70
C LEU A 123 -12.58 16.30 12.26
N ALA A 124 -11.89 15.21 11.90
CA ALA A 124 -11.31 15.06 10.57
C ALA A 124 -12.37 15.04 9.46
N LEU A 125 -13.46 14.30 9.67
CA LEU A 125 -14.57 14.20 8.70
C LEU A 125 -15.21 15.57 8.41
N ASN A 126 -15.34 16.42 9.44
CA ASN A 126 -15.94 17.75 9.32
C ASN A 126 -14.99 18.84 8.76
N ASN A 127 -13.70 18.55 8.61
CA ASN A 127 -12.67 19.51 8.19
C ASN A 127 -12.10 19.23 6.80
N LYS A 128 -12.97 18.83 5.85
CA LYS A 128 -12.58 18.46 4.49
C LYS A 128 -11.67 19.46 3.79
N LYS A 129 -11.95 20.76 3.89
CA LYS A 129 -11.14 21.80 3.25
C LYS A 129 -9.68 21.82 3.73
N GLU A 130 -9.43 21.58 5.02
CA GLU A 130 -8.08 21.58 5.61
C GLU A 130 -7.35 20.23 5.40
N LEU A 131 -8.09 19.14 5.26
CA LEU A 131 -7.54 17.79 5.14
C LEU A 131 -7.47 17.24 3.72
N PHE A 132 -8.13 17.88 2.75
CA PHE A 132 -8.27 17.34 1.39
C PHE A 132 -6.92 16.94 0.80
N ASP A 133 -5.92 17.81 0.84
CA ASP A 133 -4.60 17.52 0.26
C ASP A 133 -3.86 16.40 0.99
N LYS A 134 -4.05 16.27 2.30
CA LYS A 134 -3.44 15.21 3.11
C LYS A 134 -4.05 13.85 2.80
N VAL A 135 -5.38 13.79 2.72
CA VAL A 135 -6.13 12.58 2.36
C VAL A 135 -5.87 12.20 0.90
N LYS A 136 -5.83 13.19 0.00
CA LYS A 136 -5.49 13.01 -1.41
C LYS A 136 -4.06 12.46 -1.57
N LYS A 137 -3.08 12.97 -0.83
CA LYS A 137 -1.70 12.45 -0.84
C LYS A 137 -1.62 10.98 -0.47
N LEU A 138 -2.37 10.54 0.54
CA LEU A 138 -2.52 9.12 0.88
C LEU A 138 -3.14 8.33 -0.29
N GLN A 139 -4.24 8.82 -0.85
CA GLN A 139 -4.91 8.16 -1.98
C GLN A 139 -3.99 8.06 -3.22
N ASP A 140 -3.24 9.12 -3.53
CA ASP A 140 -2.32 9.18 -4.66
C ASP A 140 -1.10 8.26 -4.47
N GLU A 141 -0.61 8.09 -3.24
CA GLU A 141 0.42 7.09 -2.94
C GLU A 141 -0.08 5.67 -3.19
N CYS A 142 -1.31 5.36 -2.74
CA CYS A 142 -1.94 4.07 -3.05
C CYS A 142 -2.12 3.88 -4.56
N ARG A 143 -2.62 4.90 -5.29
CA ARG A 143 -2.79 4.86 -6.76
C ARG A 143 -1.46 4.57 -7.47
N TRP A 144 -0.39 5.20 -7.02
CA TRP A 144 0.92 5.01 -7.60
C TRP A 144 1.45 3.58 -7.37
N ALA A 145 1.28 3.06 -6.14
CA ALA A 145 1.69 1.70 -5.78
C ALA A 145 0.90 0.65 -6.59
N TYR A 146 -0.40 0.86 -6.76
CA TYR A 146 -1.28 0.01 -7.55
C TYR A 146 -0.82 -0.16 -9.00
N GLY A 147 -0.17 0.87 -9.56
CA GLY A 147 0.37 0.85 -10.92
C GLY A 147 1.75 0.22 -11.08
N ARG A 148 2.37 -0.30 -10.01
CA ARG A 148 3.67 -0.98 -10.11
C ARG A 148 3.50 -2.41 -10.63
N TYR A 149 4.47 -2.90 -11.41
CA TYR A 149 4.43 -4.25 -11.97
C TYR A 149 5.06 -5.28 -11.03
N VAL A 150 4.41 -6.43 -10.88
CA VAL A 150 4.84 -7.52 -9.98
C VAL A 150 5.71 -8.56 -10.68
N ASN A 151 5.52 -8.76 -11.98
CA ASN A 151 6.21 -9.79 -12.78
C ASN A 151 7.35 -9.25 -13.64
N LYS A 152 7.70 -7.97 -13.49
CA LYS A 152 8.87 -7.38 -14.15
C LYS A 152 10.10 -7.58 -13.27
N ASP A 153 11.23 -7.85 -13.92
CA ASP A 153 12.49 -8.13 -13.25
C ASP A 153 12.97 -6.94 -12.37
N ILE A 154 13.91 -7.23 -11.47
CA ILE A 154 14.45 -6.26 -10.51
C ILE A 154 15.20 -5.09 -11.15
N SER A 155 15.49 -5.11 -12.45
CA SER A 155 16.13 -3.98 -13.16
C SER A 155 15.13 -3.07 -13.86
N HIS A 156 13.87 -3.49 -13.99
CA HIS A 156 12.85 -2.73 -14.69
C HIS A 156 12.31 -1.59 -13.82
N GLU A 157 12.36 -0.36 -14.32
CA GLU A 157 12.05 0.86 -13.55
C GLU A 157 10.67 0.86 -12.86
N LYS A 158 9.64 0.36 -13.55
CA LYS A 158 8.27 0.26 -13.03
C LYS A 158 8.02 -0.98 -12.16
N SER A 159 9.03 -1.82 -11.96
CA SER A 159 8.92 -2.98 -11.08
C SER A 159 8.68 -2.53 -9.65
N TRP A 160 7.86 -3.27 -8.93
CA TRP A 160 7.60 -3.00 -7.52
C TRP A 160 8.86 -3.09 -6.64
N PHE A 161 9.92 -3.77 -7.08
CA PHE A 161 11.21 -3.79 -6.40
C PHE A 161 11.89 -2.41 -6.35
N HIS A 162 11.67 -1.56 -7.36
CA HIS A 162 12.18 -0.20 -7.45
C HIS A 162 11.29 0.83 -6.78
N ALA A 163 10.16 0.43 -6.18
CA ALA A 163 9.18 1.37 -5.74
C ALA A 163 9.75 2.35 -4.70
N ILE A 164 10.44 1.82 -3.68
CA ILE A 164 11.02 2.67 -2.65
C ILE A 164 12.14 3.58 -3.18
N SER A 165 13.03 3.09 -4.05
CA SER A 165 14.13 3.89 -4.62
C SER A 165 13.61 5.08 -5.42
N LYS A 166 12.48 4.92 -6.11
CA LYS A 166 11.78 5.99 -6.83
C LYS A 166 11.12 7.02 -5.92
N ARG A 167 10.86 6.68 -4.66
CA ARG A 167 10.24 7.57 -3.67
C ARG A 167 11.26 8.28 -2.78
N THR A 168 12.37 7.62 -2.47
CA THR A 168 13.33 8.10 -1.46
C THR A 168 14.70 8.48 -2.01
N ASN A 169 14.92 8.36 -3.32
CA ASN A 169 16.22 8.54 -3.98
C ASN A 169 17.33 7.60 -3.44
N VAL A 170 16.96 6.54 -2.71
CA VAL A 170 17.88 5.48 -2.30
C VAL A 170 18.32 4.68 -3.54
N LYS A 171 19.59 4.25 -3.58
CA LYS A 171 20.09 3.45 -4.70
C LYS A 171 19.41 2.08 -4.79
N VAL A 172 19.21 1.64 -6.03
CA VAL A 172 18.69 0.31 -6.34
C VAL A 172 19.69 -0.74 -5.87
N GLY A 173 19.22 -1.73 -5.10
CA GLY A 173 20.03 -2.86 -4.63
C GLY A 173 20.54 -2.76 -3.19
N GLU A 174 20.60 -1.57 -2.60
CA GLU A 174 21.10 -1.41 -1.22
C GLU A 174 20.03 -1.73 -0.16
N GLU A 175 18.73 -1.71 -0.49
CA GLU A 175 17.68 -1.75 0.55
C GLU A 175 16.43 -2.56 0.18
N LEU A 176 16.64 -3.80 -0.23
CA LEU A 176 15.56 -4.78 -0.41
C LEU A 176 14.66 -4.89 0.84
N ALA A 177 15.27 -4.81 2.03
CA ALA A 177 14.56 -4.76 3.31
C ALA A 177 13.61 -3.56 3.41
N LYS A 178 14.03 -2.36 2.99
CA LYS A 178 13.17 -1.18 3.00
C LYS A 178 12.07 -1.25 1.94
N SER A 179 12.31 -1.96 0.84
CA SER A 179 11.26 -2.26 -0.14
C SER A 179 10.16 -3.12 0.49
N TYR A 180 10.52 -4.14 1.27
CA TYR A 180 9.53 -4.94 2.01
C TYR A 180 8.75 -4.13 3.03
N GLU A 181 9.41 -3.28 3.81
CA GLU A 181 8.74 -2.39 4.76
C GLU A 181 7.80 -1.42 4.06
N TYR A 182 8.22 -0.87 2.92
CA TYR A 182 7.37 -0.02 2.08
C TYR A 182 6.12 -0.76 1.61
N TRP A 183 6.25 -1.94 1.03
CA TRP A 183 5.11 -2.71 0.52
C TRP A 183 4.19 -3.21 1.62
N LYS A 184 4.74 -3.51 2.80
CA LYS A 184 3.94 -3.84 3.99
C LYS A 184 3.10 -2.65 4.45
N ASP A 185 3.67 -1.44 4.40
CA ASP A 185 2.97 -0.20 4.72
C ASP A 185 1.96 0.20 3.65
N VAL A 186 2.25 -0.02 2.36
CA VAL A 186 1.27 0.12 1.26
C VAL A 186 0.07 -0.77 1.55
N TYR A 187 0.28 -2.05 1.88
CA TYR A 187 -0.84 -2.93 2.17
C TYR A 187 -1.63 -2.43 3.39
N ARG A 188 -0.95 -2.00 4.46
CA ARG A 188 -1.64 -1.47 5.64
C ARG A 188 -2.46 -0.21 5.33
N ALA A 189 -1.89 0.71 4.57
CA ALA A 189 -2.53 1.98 4.25
C ALA A 189 -3.69 1.80 3.27
N CYS A 190 -3.52 0.93 2.29
CA CYS A 190 -4.39 0.84 1.13
C CYS A 190 -5.35 -0.36 1.15
N SER A 191 -5.15 -1.36 2.03
CA SER A 191 -6.05 -2.51 2.13
C SER A 191 -7.37 -2.17 2.81
N ILE A 192 -8.40 -2.93 2.45
CA ILE A 192 -9.72 -2.85 3.09
C ILE A 192 -9.60 -3.11 4.60
N LEU A 193 -8.77 -4.09 5.00
CA LEU A 193 -8.64 -4.55 6.39
C LEU A 193 -7.69 -3.70 7.25
N GLY A 194 -6.63 -3.14 6.68
CA GLY A 194 -5.66 -2.32 7.40
C GLY A 194 -4.74 -3.05 8.38
N LEU A 195 -4.44 -4.34 8.13
CA LEU A 195 -3.60 -5.17 9.00
C LEU A 195 -2.41 -5.77 8.24
N ASN A 196 -1.25 -5.90 8.89
CA ASN A 196 -0.02 -6.37 8.25
C ASN A 196 0.29 -7.87 8.44
N ASN A 197 -0.42 -8.56 9.35
CA ASN A 197 -0.19 -9.97 9.64
C ASN A 197 -0.86 -10.90 8.62
N ASN A 198 -1.82 -10.38 7.86
CA ASN A 198 -2.59 -11.10 6.85
C ASN A 198 -2.29 -10.52 5.46
N LEU A 199 -1.02 -10.52 5.06
CA LEU A 199 -0.65 -10.20 3.69
C LEU A 199 -1.23 -11.27 2.75
N PRO A 200 -1.75 -10.91 1.58
CA PRO A 200 -2.26 -11.89 0.64
C PRO A 200 -1.11 -12.75 0.12
N LEU A 201 -1.43 -14.00 -0.25
CA LEU A 201 -0.44 -14.92 -0.82
C LEU A 201 0.24 -14.27 -2.03
N GLY A 202 1.58 -14.29 -2.02
CA GLY A 202 2.41 -13.65 -3.05
C GLY A 202 2.67 -12.16 -2.82
N TRP A 203 2.09 -11.48 -1.82
CA TRP A 203 2.49 -10.10 -1.54
C TRP A 203 4.00 -10.00 -1.26
N LEU A 204 4.67 -8.94 -1.73
CA LEU A 204 6.13 -8.84 -1.62
C LEU A 204 6.58 -8.85 -0.15
N SER A 205 7.34 -9.87 0.21
CA SER A 205 7.95 -10.05 1.51
C SER A 205 9.26 -10.83 1.39
N LYS A 206 9.98 -10.97 2.51
CA LYS A 206 11.18 -11.81 2.58
C LYS A 206 10.88 -13.27 2.19
N GLU A 207 9.70 -13.74 2.55
CA GLU A 207 9.27 -15.12 2.37
C GLU A 207 8.82 -15.37 0.92
N THR A 208 8.22 -14.38 0.24
CA THR A 208 7.66 -14.55 -1.11
C THR A 208 8.59 -14.10 -2.22
N ILE A 209 9.72 -13.44 -1.91
CA ILE A 209 10.59 -12.86 -2.95
C ILE A 209 11.06 -13.87 -3.99
N HIS A 210 11.32 -15.12 -3.58
CA HIS A 210 11.75 -16.20 -4.46
C HIS A 210 10.75 -16.49 -5.61
N ILE A 211 9.47 -16.15 -5.44
CA ILE A 211 8.43 -16.25 -6.46
C ILE A 211 8.68 -15.26 -7.61
N TYR A 212 9.33 -14.14 -7.31
CA TYR A 212 9.51 -12.99 -8.20
C TYR A 212 10.94 -12.83 -8.70
N GLU A 213 11.92 -13.41 -8.01
CA GLU A 213 13.35 -13.37 -8.36
C GLU A 213 13.76 -14.32 -9.50
N SER A 214 12.81 -14.94 -10.21
CA SER A 214 13.08 -16.02 -11.18
C SER A 214 14.35 -15.81 -12.02
N LYS A 215 15.37 -16.63 -11.72
CA LYS A 215 16.65 -16.71 -12.41
C LYS A 215 16.42 -16.99 -13.90
N ASN A 216 16.95 -16.13 -14.77
CA ASN A 216 17.22 -16.43 -16.19
C ASN A 216 16.04 -16.69 -17.15
N LEU A 217 14.83 -16.16 -16.94
CA LEU A 217 13.77 -16.25 -17.97
C LEU A 217 14.00 -15.32 -19.19
N TYR A 218 14.97 -14.39 -19.11
CA TYR A 218 15.37 -13.50 -20.20
C TYR A 218 16.82 -13.71 -20.65
N LYS A 219 17.33 -14.95 -20.68
CA LYS A 219 18.45 -15.21 -21.58
C LYS A 219 17.91 -15.08 -22.99
N SER A 220 18.18 -13.95 -23.63
CA SER A 220 17.95 -13.77 -25.06
C SER A 220 18.56 -14.99 -25.75
N THR A 221 17.73 -15.76 -26.45
CA THR A 221 18.19 -16.65 -27.49
C THR A 221 19.04 -15.82 -28.44
N LYS A 222 20.37 -16.01 -28.36
CA LYS A 222 21.30 -15.61 -29.41
C LYS A 222 21.23 -16.64 -30.53
#